data_AF-A0A8D0HKR3-F1
#
_entry.id   AF-A0A8D0HKR3-F1
#
_cell.length_a   1.000
_cell.length_b   1.000
_cell.length_c   1.000
_cell.angle_alpha   90.00
_cell.angle_beta   90.00
_cell.angle_gamma   90.00
#
_symmetry.space_group_name_H-M   'P 1'
#
loop_
_entity.id
_entity.type
_entity.pdbx_description
1 polymer ?
#
loop_
_entity_poly.entity_id
_entity_poly.type
_entity_poly.pdbx_seq_one_letter_code
_entity_poly.pdbx_strand_id
1 'polypeptide(L)'
;MTSLAYQLKRLALPQNDPSLLSRNEAASLLFDCKEAASIDRDTFFAIGCTGLEELIGIDPTFELFQSSLFSQMSKVLERSVQSKAVNQQLDENISLFLIHLSPYFMLKPAQKCLEWLIHR
;
A
#
# COMPACT_ATOMS: atom_id res chain seq x y z
N MET A 1 -42.18 -5.83 9.65
CA MET A 1 -40.95 -6.02 8.83
C MET A 1 -40.79 -7.51 8.55
N THR A 2 -40.47 -7.91 7.31
CA THR A 2 -40.44 -9.32 6.88
C THR A 2 -39.10 -9.99 7.18
N SER A 3 -39.10 -11.33 7.35
CA SER A 3 -37.90 -12.16 7.58
C SER A 3 -36.79 -11.90 6.54
N LEU A 4 -37.17 -11.70 5.28
CA LEU A 4 -36.27 -11.36 4.18
C LEU A 4 -35.51 -10.04 4.42
N ALA A 5 -36.18 -9.02 4.96
CA ALA A 5 -35.53 -7.74 5.26
C ALA A 5 -34.45 -7.87 6.35
N TYR A 6 -34.66 -8.77 7.32
CA TYR A 6 -33.66 -9.07 8.35
C TYR A 6 -32.49 -9.86 7.79
N GLN A 7 -32.75 -10.82 6.90
CA GLN A 7 -31.71 -11.58 6.20
C GLN A 7 -30.86 -10.70 5.29
N LEU A 8 -31.48 -9.79 4.53
CA LEU A 8 -30.79 -8.81 3.71
C LEU A 8 -29.94 -7.85 4.55
N LYS A 9 -30.43 -7.40 5.71
CA LYS A 9 -29.66 -6.53 6.60
C LYS A 9 -28.45 -7.24 7.24
N ARG A 10 -28.53 -8.55 7.47
CA ARG A 10 -27.39 -9.37 7.93
C ARG A 10 -26.39 -9.68 6.81
N LEU A 11 -26.85 -9.75 5.57
CA LEU A 11 -26.03 -9.96 4.37
C LEU A 11 -25.48 -8.66 3.78
N ALA A 12 -26.02 -7.50 4.19
CA ALA A 12 -25.46 -6.19 3.91
C ALA A 12 -24.10 -6.10 4.61
N LEU A 13 -23.07 -6.57 3.91
CA LEU A 13 -21.69 -6.33 4.24
C LEU A 13 -21.48 -4.81 4.30
N PRO A 14 -20.58 -4.29 5.17
CA PRO A 14 -20.24 -2.87 5.22
C PRO A 14 -19.98 -2.29 3.83
N GLN A 15 -19.41 -3.11 2.93
CA GLN A 15 -19.08 -2.84 1.53
C GLN A 15 -20.18 -2.21 0.65
N ASN A 16 -21.46 -2.24 1.06
CA ASN A 16 -22.58 -1.64 0.31
C ASN A 16 -23.01 -0.25 0.81
N ASP A 17 -22.32 0.30 1.81
CA ASP A 17 -22.57 1.67 2.24
C ASP A 17 -21.86 2.65 1.27
N PRO A 18 -22.59 3.54 0.58
CA PRO A 18 -22.00 4.49 -0.37
C PRO A 18 -21.02 5.46 0.30
N SER A 19 -21.08 5.64 1.63
CA SER A 19 -20.06 6.38 2.37
C SER A 19 -18.70 5.65 2.46
N LEU A 20 -18.67 4.33 2.19
CA LEU A 20 -17.44 3.56 2.00
C LEU A 20 -16.91 3.61 0.56
N LEU A 21 -17.72 4.03 -0.42
CA LEU A 21 -17.29 4.18 -1.81
C LEU A 21 -16.48 5.47 -2.02
N SER A 22 -16.75 6.53 -1.26
CA SER A 22 -15.93 7.74 -1.22
C SER A 22 -15.01 7.71 0.00
N ARG A 23 -13.79 7.20 -0.17
CA ARG A 23 -12.77 7.34 0.87
C ARG A 23 -12.32 8.81 0.90
N ASN A 24 -13.01 9.65 1.69
CA ASN A 24 -12.68 11.08 1.79
C ASN A 24 -11.32 11.35 2.44
N GLU A 25 -10.72 10.32 3.04
CA GLU A 25 -9.43 10.38 3.72
C GLU A 25 -8.65 9.09 3.44
N ALA A 26 -7.35 9.22 3.14
CA ALA A 26 -6.43 8.11 3.04
C ALA A 26 -5.28 8.32 4.02
N ALA A 27 -4.80 7.24 4.65
CA ALA A 27 -3.62 7.30 5.50
C ALA A 27 -2.41 7.61 4.62
N SER A 28 -1.60 8.58 5.03
CA SER A 28 -0.42 9.02 4.29
C SER A 28 0.64 9.50 5.28
N LEU A 29 1.92 9.32 4.92
CA LEU A 29 3.06 9.85 5.65
C LEU A 29 3.51 11.19 5.07
N LEU A 30 3.36 11.37 3.75
CA LEU A 30 3.85 12.54 3.02
C LEU A 30 2.81 13.64 2.80
N PHE A 31 1.53 13.30 2.81
CA PHE A 31 0.42 14.20 2.46
C PHE A 31 -0.63 14.25 3.55
N ASP A 32 -1.42 15.33 3.58
CA ASP A 32 -2.61 15.37 4.43
C ASP A 32 -3.64 14.33 3.96
N CYS A 33 -4.42 13.76 4.89
CA CYS A 33 -5.30 12.64 4.58
C CYS A 33 -6.30 12.92 3.44
N LYS A 34 -6.75 14.17 3.31
CA LYS A 34 -7.66 14.60 2.22
C LYS A 34 -6.95 14.74 0.88
N GLU A 35 -5.70 15.19 0.88
CA GLU A 35 -4.89 15.28 -0.33
C GLU A 35 -4.54 13.88 -0.81
N ALA A 36 -4.08 13.01 0.09
CA ALA A 36 -3.76 11.62 -0.20
C ALA A 36 -4.94 10.84 -0.81
N ALA A 37 -6.17 11.13 -0.38
CA ALA A 37 -7.38 10.53 -0.94
C ALA A 37 -7.62 10.88 -2.42
N SER A 38 -7.04 11.99 -2.90
CA SER A 38 -7.15 12.44 -4.29
C SER A 38 -6.00 12.00 -5.19
N ILE A 39 -4.92 11.47 -4.62
CA ILE A 39 -3.74 11.01 -5.36
C ILE A 39 -3.98 9.60 -5.87
N ASP A 40 -3.68 9.36 -7.14
CA ASP A 40 -3.83 8.06 -7.77
C ASP A 40 -2.66 7.11 -7.46
N ARG A 41 -2.91 5.81 -7.64
CA ARG A 41 -1.94 4.74 -7.36
C ARG A 41 -0.67 4.87 -8.21
N ASP A 42 -0.75 5.33 -9.47
CA ASP A 42 0.43 5.47 -10.33
C ASP A 42 1.34 6.58 -9.84
N THR A 43 0.77 7.67 -9.33
CA THR A 43 1.53 8.75 -8.68
C THR A 43 2.26 8.25 -7.43
N PHE A 44 1.59 7.51 -6.54
CA PHE A 44 2.25 6.90 -5.37
C PHE A 44 3.36 5.93 -5.76
N PHE A 45 3.15 5.13 -6.80
CA PHE A 45 4.16 4.22 -7.33
C PHE A 45 5.40 4.98 -7.82
N ALA A 46 5.22 6.03 -8.61
CA ALA A 46 6.32 6.85 -9.11
C ALA A 46 7.13 7.51 -7.97
N ILE A 47 6.43 8.00 -6.94
CA ILE A 47 7.07 8.52 -5.71
C ILE A 47 7.91 7.44 -5.04
N GLY A 48 7.34 6.25 -4.86
CA GLY A 48 8.02 5.09 -4.28
C GLY A 48 9.27 4.67 -5.04
N CYS A 49 9.19 4.55 -6.37
CA CYS A 49 10.33 4.22 -7.23
C CYS A 49 11.44 5.27 -7.13
N THR A 50 11.09 6.56 -7.12
CA THR A 50 12.06 7.64 -6.94
C THR A 50 12.77 7.53 -5.57
N GLY A 51 12.01 7.23 -4.51
CA GLY A 51 12.58 6.99 -3.18
C GLY A 51 13.53 5.79 -3.15
N LEU A 52 13.19 4.73 -3.87
CA LEU A 52 14.03 3.53 -3.96
C LEU A 52 15.33 3.81 -4.72
N GLU A 53 15.28 4.54 -5.85
CA GLU A 53 16.47 4.95 -6.60
C GLU A 53 17.41 5.81 -5.74
N GLU A 54 16.87 6.76 -4.98
CA GLU A 54 17.65 7.57 -4.04
C GLU A 54 18.28 6.72 -2.93
N LEU A 55 17.56 5.72 -2.40
CA LEU A 55 18.09 4.78 -1.40
C LEU A 55 19.17 3.86 -1.99
N ILE A 56 19.02 3.40 -3.23
CA ILE A 56 20.04 2.59 -3.92
C ILE A 56 21.36 3.37 -4.07
N GLY A 57 21.27 4.68 -4.32
CA GLY A 57 22.43 5.56 -4.34
C GLY A 57 23.16 5.67 -2.99
N ILE A 58 22.48 5.36 -1.88
CA ILE A 58 23.05 5.35 -0.51
C ILE A 58 23.52 3.93 -0.13
N ASP A 59 22.70 2.93 -0.42
CA ASP A 59 22.90 1.53 -0.07
C ASP A 59 22.40 0.63 -1.22
N PRO A 60 23.31 0.06 -2.04
CA PRO A 60 22.94 -0.76 -3.18
C PRO A 60 22.15 -2.02 -2.84
N THR A 61 22.09 -2.44 -1.57
CA THR A 61 21.29 -3.61 -1.17
C THR A 61 19.80 -3.41 -1.46
N PHE A 62 19.33 -2.17 -1.59
CA PHE A 62 17.95 -1.89 -1.96
C PHE A 62 17.56 -2.32 -3.39
N GLU A 63 18.52 -2.60 -4.28
CA GLU A 63 18.25 -3.11 -5.64
C GLU A 63 17.42 -4.40 -5.63
N LEU A 64 17.56 -5.23 -4.59
CA LEU A 64 16.84 -6.49 -4.46
C LEU A 64 15.30 -6.32 -4.40
N PHE A 65 14.82 -5.12 -4.05
CA PHE A 65 13.39 -4.83 -3.95
C PHE A 65 12.78 -4.24 -5.25
N GLN A 66 13.60 -3.84 -6.23
CA GLN A 66 13.13 -3.27 -7.50
C GLN A 66 12.25 -4.25 -8.28
N SER A 67 12.71 -5.51 -8.39
CA SER A 67 11.99 -6.56 -9.13
C SER A 67 10.82 -7.15 -8.36
N SER A 68 10.65 -6.80 -7.08
CA SER A 68 9.58 -7.29 -6.22
C SER A 68 8.62 -6.18 -5.80
N LEU A 69 8.83 -5.54 -4.65
CA LEU A 69 7.92 -4.56 -4.05
C LEU A 69 7.70 -3.32 -4.94
N PHE A 70 8.68 -2.98 -5.79
CA PHE A 70 8.66 -1.79 -6.66
C PHE A 70 8.63 -2.14 -8.15
N SER A 71 8.19 -3.35 -8.49
CA SER A 71 7.99 -3.74 -9.89
C SER A 71 6.66 -3.25 -10.42
N GLN A 72 6.50 -3.15 -11.74
CA GLN A 72 5.20 -2.81 -12.35
C GLN A 72 4.08 -3.79 -11.94
N MET A 73 4.43 -5.05 -11.66
CA MET A 73 3.49 -6.08 -11.20
C MET A 73 2.99 -5.84 -9.78
N SER A 74 3.73 -5.10 -8.94
CA SER A 74 3.27 -4.80 -7.58
C SER A 74 2.06 -3.86 -7.56
N LYS A 75 1.80 -3.09 -8.64
CA LYS A 75 0.62 -2.22 -8.76
C LYS A 75 -0.71 -2.94 -8.94
N VAL A 76 -0.66 -4.15 -9.51
CA VAL A 76 -1.86 -4.97 -9.79
C VAL A 76 -2.10 -6.03 -8.71
N LEU A 77 -1.21 -6.14 -7.73
CA LEU A 77 -1.31 -7.11 -6.65
C LEU A 77 -2.29 -6.62 -5.59
N GLU A 78 -3.50 -7.19 -5.60
CA GLU A 78 -4.54 -6.92 -4.60
C GLU A 78 -4.50 -7.98 -3.50
N ARG A 79 -4.02 -7.65 -2.29
CA ARG A 79 -3.84 -8.63 -1.19
C ARG A 79 -5.12 -9.35 -0.77
N SER A 80 -6.26 -8.67 -0.87
CA SER A 80 -7.56 -9.18 -0.43
C SER A 80 -8.05 -10.37 -1.25
N VAL A 81 -7.54 -10.54 -2.48
CA VAL A 81 -7.88 -11.64 -3.39
C VAL A 81 -6.76 -12.69 -3.53
N GLN A 82 -5.61 -12.49 -2.88
CA GLN A 82 -4.50 -13.45 -2.91
C GLN A 82 -4.70 -14.60 -1.92
N SER A 83 -4.05 -15.73 -2.22
CA SER A 83 -3.99 -16.86 -1.29
C SER A 83 -3.19 -16.50 -0.03
N LYS A 84 -3.47 -17.22 1.07
CA LYS A 84 -2.72 -17.04 2.33
C LYS A 84 -1.21 -17.22 2.16
N ALA A 85 -0.79 -18.20 1.35
CA ALA A 85 0.63 -18.47 1.10
C ALA A 85 1.32 -17.31 0.36
N VAL A 86 0.64 -16.72 -0.64
CA VAL A 86 1.15 -15.55 -1.38
C VAL A 86 1.24 -14.33 -0.47
N ASN A 87 0.21 -14.07 0.35
CA ASN A 87 0.25 -12.97 1.31
C ASN A 87 1.39 -13.14 2.35
N GLN A 88 1.66 -14.37 2.80
CA GLN A 88 2.76 -14.64 3.72
C GLN A 88 4.13 -14.33 3.08
N GLN A 89 4.36 -14.75 1.83
CA GLN A 89 5.60 -14.41 1.10
C GLN A 89 5.75 -12.89 0.92
N LEU A 90 4.63 -12.19 0.68
CA LEU A 90 4.62 -10.74 0.58
C LEU A 90 4.98 -10.08 1.92
N ASP A 91 4.45 -10.60 3.03
CA ASP A 91 4.73 -10.10 4.38
C ASP A 91 6.19 -10.31 4.78
N GLU A 92 6.78 -11.46 4.42
CA GLU A 92 8.21 -11.73 4.62
C GLU A 92 9.08 -10.73 3.84
N ASN A 93 8.75 -10.47 2.57
CA ASN A 93 9.48 -9.51 1.75
C ASN A 93 9.36 -8.06 2.28
N ILE A 94 8.18 -7.64 2.73
CA ILE A 94 8.01 -6.34 3.38
C ILE A 94 8.79 -6.26 4.69
N SER A 95 8.75 -7.31 5.50
CA SER A 95 9.47 -7.33 6.77
C SER A 95 10.97 -7.16 6.54
N LEU A 96 11.52 -7.86 5.54
CA LEU A 96 12.90 -7.70 5.11
C LEU A 96 13.18 -6.26 4.66
N PHE A 97 12.32 -5.69 3.81
CA PHE A 97 12.45 -4.30 3.37
C PHE A 97 12.48 -3.32 4.54
N LEU A 98 11.55 -3.44 5.49
CA LEU A 98 11.45 -2.56 6.65
C LEU A 98 12.66 -2.66 7.57
N ILE A 99 13.26 -3.86 7.71
CA ILE A 99 14.52 -4.04 8.45
C ILE A 99 15.64 -3.26 7.77
N HIS A 100 15.82 -3.43 6.45
CA HIS A 100 16.83 -2.69 5.67
C HIS A 100 16.57 -1.18 5.69
N LEU A 101 15.31 -0.76 5.66
CA LEU A 101 14.91 0.64 5.68
C LEU A 101 15.13 1.32 7.04
N SER A 102 15.06 0.56 8.14
CA SER A 102 15.05 1.11 9.50
C SER A 102 16.18 2.09 9.84
N PRO A 103 17.44 1.90 9.39
CA PRO A 103 18.52 2.87 9.65
C PRO A 103 18.32 4.19 8.90
N TYR A 104 17.54 4.18 7.83
CA TYR A 104 17.32 5.30 6.91
C TYR A 104 15.94 5.97 7.12
N PHE A 105 15.17 5.56 8.14
CA PHE A 105 13.77 5.99 8.34
C PHE A 105 13.56 7.52 8.34
N MET A 106 14.54 8.27 8.86
CA MET A 106 14.48 9.74 8.91
C MET A 106 14.79 10.42 7.56
N LEU A 107 15.24 9.68 6.55
CA LEU A 107 15.53 10.21 5.23
C LEU A 107 14.24 10.26 4.39
N LYS A 108 14.05 11.36 3.65
CA LYS A 108 12.94 11.50 2.69
C LYS A 108 12.80 10.32 1.70
N PRO A 109 13.89 9.78 1.12
CA PRO A 109 13.83 8.56 0.31
C PRO A 109 13.09 7.39 0.97
N ALA A 110 13.32 7.18 2.27
CA ALA A 110 12.66 6.11 3.01
C ALA A 110 11.15 6.35 3.18
N GLN A 111 10.77 7.60 3.44
CA GLN A 111 9.36 8.00 3.57
C GLN A 111 8.60 7.82 2.25
N LYS A 112 9.21 8.17 1.11
CA LYS A 112 8.65 7.91 -0.23
C LYS A 112 8.37 6.43 -0.48
N CYS A 113 9.32 5.56 -0.11
CA CYS A 113 9.14 4.12 -0.22
C CYS A 113 7.98 3.59 0.64
N LEU A 114 7.88 4.08 1.89
CA LEU A 114 6.78 3.71 2.79
C LEU A 114 5.43 4.17 2.27
N GLU A 115 5.37 5.36 1.67
CA GLU A 115 4.17 5.89 1.03
C GLU A 115 3.61 4.89 0.01
N TRP A 116 4.47 4.37 -0.88
CA TRP A 116 4.06 3.34 -1.82
C TRP A 116 3.53 2.07 -1.13
N LEU A 117 4.20 1.58 -0.08
CA LEU A 117 3.77 0.36 0.61
C LEU A 117 2.43 0.52 1.35
N ILE A 118 2.06 1.73 1.74
CA ILE A 118 0.76 2.06 2.38
C ILE A 118 -0.38 2.07 1.33
N HIS A 119 -0.09 2.55 0.12
CA HIS A 119 -1.10 2.82 -0.93
C HIS A 119 -1.23 1.74 -2.01
N ARG A 120 -0.37 0.72 -2.02
CA ARG A 120 -0.43 -0.37 -3.01
C ARG A 120 -1.65 -1.26 -2.82
#